data_AF-A0A934XB80-F1
#
_entry.id   AF-A0A934XB80-F1
#
_cell.length_a   1.000
_cell.length_b   1.000
_cell.length_c   1.000
_cell.angle_alpha   90.00
_cell.angle_beta   90.00
_cell.angle_gamma   90.00
#
_symmetry.space_group_name_H-M   'P 1'
#
loop_
_entity.id
_entity.type
_entity.pdbx_description
1 polymer ?
#
loop_
_entity_poly.entity_id
_entity_poly.type
_entity_poly.pdbx_seq_one_letter_code
_entity_poly.pdbx_strand_id
1 'polypeptide(L)'
;MRGGSLAQLFPLLGLGLPETHAYAMIGRLVHDATTWRFEQFSGTVGHSDVAGTLEAQRVNERPMLRGNVTSQVMDLGDLAPVIGAGPSTPHEGPRQVLPDNALKADRWKSFNADVTFNAVRIERAKALPLDQLKVRIRLQDAVLTLDPLDFVAAGGHLQGVIVLDARQPLIRASATVQVKKLLLGALFPTLDLTKTSVGELNGEVRLKGQGNSVNIRWPARRRRASGNGQGKSAVC
;
A
#
# COMPACT_ATOMS: atom_id res chain seq x y z
N MET A 1 17.93 17.34 2.59
CA MET A 1 16.67 17.74 1.92
C MET A 1 15.50 17.54 2.87
N ARG A 2 14.46 18.38 2.80
CA ARG A 2 13.23 18.24 3.59
C ARG A 2 12.04 18.78 2.80
N GLY A 3 10.85 18.25 3.05
CA GLY A 3 9.63 18.68 2.39
C GLY A 3 8.38 18.07 3.02
N GLY A 4 7.20 18.57 2.61
CA GLY A 4 5.93 18.10 3.17
C GLY A 4 5.43 16.78 2.59
N SER A 5 5.88 16.42 1.38
CA SER A 5 5.53 15.17 0.68
C SER A 5 6.54 14.91 -0.43
N LEU A 6 6.89 13.64 -0.71
CA LEU A 6 7.76 13.29 -1.83
C LEU A 6 7.14 13.68 -3.18
N ALA A 7 5.81 13.78 -3.29
CA ALA A 7 5.12 14.27 -4.48
C ALA A 7 5.50 15.72 -4.86
N GLN A 8 6.00 16.51 -3.90
CA GLN A 8 6.49 17.88 -4.14
C GLN A 8 7.81 17.92 -4.91
N LEU A 9 8.49 16.78 -5.07
CA LEU A 9 9.72 16.67 -5.86
C LEU A 9 9.44 16.63 -7.37
N PHE A 10 8.17 16.50 -7.79
CA PHE A 10 7.80 16.43 -9.20
C PHE A 10 8.36 17.59 -10.05
N PRO A 11 8.26 18.88 -9.66
CA PRO A 11 8.81 19.99 -10.45
C PRO A 11 10.34 19.97 -10.57
N LEU A 12 11.03 19.28 -9.65
CA LEU A 12 12.49 19.23 -9.60
C LEU A 12 13.04 18.03 -10.38
N LEU A 13 12.45 16.85 -10.16
CA LEU A 13 12.96 15.58 -10.67
C LEU A 13 12.21 15.11 -11.92
N GLY A 14 10.99 15.60 -12.17
CA GLY A 14 10.09 15.08 -13.20
C GLY A 14 9.50 13.69 -12.84
N LEU A 15 9.70 13.25 -11.60
CA LEU A 15 9.27 11.93 -11.12
C LEU A 15 7.93 12.04 -10.41
N GLY A 16 6.94 11.29 -10.90
CA GLY A 16 5.60 11.18 -10.32
C GLY A 16 5.55 10.40 -9.00
N LEU A 17 6.38 10.76 -8.02
CA LEU A 17 6.41 10.13 -6.71
C LEU A 17 5.05 10.23 -6.00
N PRO A 18 4.67 9.23 -5.19
CA PRO A 18 3.40 9.22 -4.48
C PRO A 18 3.34 10.31 -3.41
N GLU A 19 2.13 10.61 -2.97
CA GLU A 19 1.93 11.43 -1.78
C GLU A 19 2.45 10.67 -0.55
N THR A 20 3.18 11.38 0.32
CA THR A 20 3.70 10.85 1.58
C THR A 20 3.47 11.85 2.70
N HIS A 21 3.72 11.44 3.94
CA HIS A 21 3.96 12.38 5.02
C HIS A 21 5.25 13.19 4.78
N ALA A 22 5.49 14.18 5.64
CA ALA A 22 6.67 15.01 5.61
C ALA A 22 7.94 14.15 5.70
N TYR A 23 8.98 14.56 4.97
CA TYR A 23 10.25 13.85 4.93
C TYR A 23 11.41 14.78 5.28
N ALA A 24 12.44 14.21 5.87
CA ALA A 24 13.72 14.87 6.12
C ALA A 24 14.85 13.86 5.95
N MET A 25 15.79 14.14 5.05
CA MET A 25 16.86 13.21 4.68
C MET A 25 18.19 13.94 4.52
N ILE A 26 19.26 13.27 4.90
CA ILE A 26 20.64 13.71 4.69
C ILE A 26 21.35 12.61 3.90
N GLY A 27 22.21 12.98 2.97
CA GLY A 27 22.95 12.05 2.13
C GLY A 27 23.80 12.80 1.11
N ARG A 28 24.52 12.06 0.28
CA ARG A 28 25.36 12.62 -0.76
C ARG A 28 24.60 12.67 -2.08
N LEU A 29 24.45 13.85 -2.66
CA LEU A 29 23.90 13.99 -4.00
C LEU A 29 25.05 14.11 -5.00
N VAL A 30 25.15 13.15 -5.90
CA VAL A 30 26.11 13.10 -7.01
C VAL A 30 25.33 13.28 -8.31
N HIS A 31 25.86 14.09 -9.22
CA HIS A 31 25.28 14.29 -10.54
C HIS A 31 26.35 14.03 -11.60
N ASP A 32 26.02 13.18 -12.56
CA ASP A 32 26.86 12.90 -13.72
C ASP A 32 26.01 12.86 -14.99
N ALA A 33 26.27 13.79 -15.89
CA ALA A 33 25.56 13.99 -17.17
C ALA A 33 24.02 13.94 -17.04
N THR A 34 23.42 12.77 -17.22
CA THR A 34 21.97 12.54 -17.20
C THR A 34 21.48 11.82 -15.92
N THR A 35 22.39 11.55 -14.99
CA THR A 35 22.18 10.65 -13.86
C THR A 35 22.36 11.40 -12.55
N TRP A 36 21.33 11.39 -11.71
CA TRP A 36 21.37 11.87 -10.33
C TRP A 36 21.40 10.69 -9.38
N ARG A 37 22.38 10.65 -8.47
CA ARG A 37 22.51 9.61 -7.44
C ARG A 37 22.43 10.26 -6.07
N PHE A 38 21.45 9.84 -5.28
CA PHE A 38 21.36 10.18 -3.87
C PHE A 38 21.85 8.98 -3.07
N GLU A 39 23.11 9.05 -2.64
CA GLU A 39 23.87 7.96 -2.05
C GLU A 39 23.93 8.07 -0.54
N GLN A 40 23.97 6.90 0.11
CA GLN A 40 24.14 6.78 1.57
C GLN A 40 23.20 7.70 2.33
N PHE A 41 21.98 7.85 1.84
CA PHE A 41 21.04 8.72 2.50
C PHE A 41 20.49 8.03 3.75
N SER A 42 20.12 8.84 4.74
CA SER A 42 19.41 8.44 5.94
C SER A 42 18.46 9.56 6.35
N GLY A 43 17.31 9.22 6.91
CA GLY A 43 16.32 10.21 7.32
C GLY A 43 15.00 9.58 7.72
N THR A 44 13.93 10.36 7.61
CA THR A 44 12.58 9.95 7.95
C THR A 44 11.57 10.33 6.88
N VAL A 45 10.49 9.56 6.83
CA VAL A 45 9.23 9.88 6.15
C VAL A 45 8.11 9.64 7.15
N GLY A 46 7.46 10.69 7.63
CA GLY A 46 6.56 10.61 8.78
C GLY A 46 7.31 10.14 10.03
N HIS A 47 6.89 9.00 10.57
CA HIS A 47 7.49 8.34 11.73
C HIS A 47 8.41 7.17 11.36
N SER A 48 8.52 6.85 10.07
CA SER A 48 9.35 5.76 9.55
C SER A 48 10.75 6.26 9.26
N ASP A 49 11.78 5.54 9.71
CA ASP A 49 13.14 5.79 9.25
C ASP A 49 13.36 5.20 7.85
N VAL A 50 14.21 5.85 7.07
CA VAL A 50 14.62 5.37 5.74
C VAL A 50 16.09 5.64 5.51
N ALA A 51 16.75 4.69 4.86
CA ALA A 51 18.12 4.81 4.40
C ALA A 51 18.32 4.09 3.08
N GLY A 52 19.37 4.43 2.33
CA GLY A 52 19.75 3.66 1.15
C GLY A 52 20.42 4.48 0.05
N THR A 53 20.15 4.09 -1.19
CA THR A 53 20.67 4.77 -2.37
C THR A 53 19.65 4.73 -3.50
N LEU A 54 19.41 5.89 -4.11
CA LEU A 54 18.52 6.05 -5.25
C LEU A 54 19.28 6.69 -6.42
N GLU A 55 18.98 6.24 -7.62
CA GLU A 55 19.51 6.74 -8.87
C GLU A 55 18.35 7.12 -9.78
N ALA A 56 18.34 8.37 -10.27
CA ALA A 56 17.40 8.86 -11.25
C ALA A 56 18.16 9.17 -12.54
N GLN A 57 17.91 8.39 -13.58
CA GLN A 57 18.52 8.57 -14.89
C GLN A 57 17.48 9.12 -15.86
N ARG A 58 17.77 10.27 -16.48
CA ARG A 58 16.94 10.83 -17.56
C ARG A 58 17.35 10.19 -18.88
N VAL A 59 16.75 9.05 -19.22
CA VAL A 59 16.89 8.41 -20.53
C VAL A 59 15.68 8.79 -21.38
N ASN A 60 15.87 9.54 -22.45
CA ASN A 60 14.80 10.00 -23.35
C ASN A 60 13.70 10.81 -22.63
N GLU A 61 12.45 10.73 -23.08
CA GLU A 61 11.30 11.46 -22.51
C GLU A 61 10.81 10.91 -21.15
N ARG A 62 11.27 9.73 -20.72
CA ARG A 62 10.79 9.07 -19.50
C ARG A 62 11.95 8.70 -18.56
N PRO A 63 12.19 9.46 -17.49
CA PRO A 63 13.22 9.12 -16.52
C PRO A 63 12.99 7.74 -15.88
N MET A 64 14.09 7.10 -15.49
CA MET A 64 14.14 5.82 -14.80
C MET A 64 14.67 6.05 -13.38
N LEU A 65 13.89 5.66 -12.37
CA LEU A 65 14.29 5.67 -10.96
C LEU A 65 14.69 4.25 -10.51
N ARG A 66 15.87 4.08 -9.93
CA ARG A 66 16.33 2.79 -9.42
C ARG A 66 16.89 2.92 -8.02
N GLY A 67 16.89 1.83 -7.27
CA GLY A 67 17.69 1.77 -6.05
C GLY A 67 17.15 0.85 -4.98
N ASN A 68 17.75 1.00 -3.81
CA ASN A 68 17.43 0.21 -2.63
C ASN A 68 17.18 1.15 -1.46
N VAL A 69 16.08 0.91 -0.77
CA VAL A 69 15.68 1.65 0.42
C VAL A 69 15.42 0.65 1.53
N THR A 70 15.90 0.96 2.71
CA THR A 70 15.72 0.15 3.92
C THR A 70 15.14 1.01 5.03
N SER A 71 14.32 0.40 5.87
CA SER A 71 13.77 0.99 7.09
C SER A 71 14.03 0.03 8.23
N GLN A 72 14.59 0.52 9.33
CA GLN A 72 14.73 -0.29 10.54
C GLN A 72 13.39 -0.40 11.26
N VAL A 73 12.67 0.72 11.34
CA VAL A 73 11.34 0.86 11.93
C VAL A 73 10.47 1.62 10.94
N MET A 74 9.50 0.89 10.38
CA MET A 74 8.48 1.46 9.51
C MET A 74 7.17 1.57 10.28
N ASP A 75 6.53 2.72 10.20
CA ASP A 75 5.18 2.85 10.67
C ASP A 75 4.15 2.53 9.58
N LEU A 76 3.23 1.63 9.86
CA LEU A 76 2.19 1.27 8.89
C LEU A 76 1.28 2.46 8.54
N GLY A 77 1.06 3.39 9.48
CA GLY A 77 0.27 4.59 9.25
C GLY A 77 0.89 5.53 8.20
N ASP A 78 2.21 5.49 8.03
CA ASP A 78 2.89 6.34 7.05
C ASP A 78 2.68 5.87 5.61
N LEU A 79 2.27 4.61 5.40
CA LEU A 79 1.91 4.07 4.08
C LEU A 79 0.50 4.47 3.62
N ALA A 80 -0.35 4.98 4.51
CA ALA A 80 -1.74 5.26 4.20
C ALA A 80 -1.87 6.26 3.01
N PRO A 81 -1.14 7.38 2.95
CA PRO A 81 -1.18 8.28 1.79
C PRO A 81 -0.71 7.61 0.49
N VAL A 82 0.28 6.71 0.57
CA VAL A 82 0.88 6.04 -0.60
C VAL A 82 -0.12 5.12 -1.30
N ILE A 83 -0.95 4.43 -0.53
CA ILE A 83 -1.99 3.51 -1.04
C ILE A 83 -3.34 4.20 -1.29
N GLY A 84 -3.42 5.53 -1.17
CA GLY A 84 -4.68 6.28 -1.30
C GLY A 84 -5.61 6.18 -0.09
N ALA A 85 -5.13 5.69 1.06
CA ALA A 85 -5.85 5.61 2.33
C ALA A 85 -5.55 6.80 3.26
N GLY A 86 -5.32 8.00 2.70
CA GLY A 86 -5.11 9.23 3.49
C GLY A 86 -6.32 9.59 4.37
N PRO A 87 -6.16 10.49 5.36
CA PRO A 87 -7.21 10.83 6.30
C PRO A 87 -8.49 11.23 5.57
N SER A 88 -9.53 10.41 5.74
CA SER A 88 -10.90 10.80 5.42
C SER A 88 -11.24 11.98 6.31
N THR A 89 -11.52 13.14 5.72
CA THR A 89 -12.26 14.18 6.44
C THR A 89 -13.57 13.53 6.90
N PRO A 90 -13.88 13.48 8.20
CA PRO A 90 -15.16 12.97 8.66
C PRO A 90 -16.24 13.90 8.11
N HIS A 91 -16.95 13.49 7.06
CA HIS A 91 -18.24 14.08 6.76
C HIS A 91 -19.22 13.52 7.78
N GLU A 92 -19.85 14.40 8.56
CA GLU A 92 -20.96 14.07 9.44
C GLU A 92 -22.16 13.64 8.57
N GLY A 93 -22.17 12.36 8.24
CA GLY A 93 -23.22 11.68 7.50
C GLY A 93 -23.13 10.17 7.77
N PRO A 94 -24.22 9.40 7.62
CA PRO A 94 -24.27 8.02 8.07
C PRO A 94 -23.26 7.15 7.32
N ARG A 95 -22.14 6.87 8.01
CA ARG A 95 -21.26 5.71 7.86
C ARG A 95 -20.60 5.54 6.49
N GLN A 96 -19.85 6.55 6.05
CA GLN A 96 -18.81 6.39 5.02
C GLN A 96 -17.46 6.20 5.71
N VAL A 97 -17.03 4.94 5.82
CA VAL A 97 -15.85 4.49 6.59
C VAL A 97 -14.60 4.26 5.71
N LEU A 98 -14.59 4.77 4.48
CA LEU A 98 -13.50 4.54 3.53
C LEU A 98 -13.09 5.87 2.87
N PRO A 99 -11.80 6.23 2.81
CA PRO A 99 -11.33 7.44 2.13
C PRO A 99 -11.61 7.39 0.61
N ASP A 100 -12.12 8.49 0.06
CA ASP A 100 -12.36 8.67 -1.38
C ASP A 100 -11.10 9.13 -2.15
N ASN A 101 -9.92 9.05 -1.54
CA ASN A 101 -8.69 9.53 -2.15
C ASN A 101 -8.24 8.57 -3.27
N ALA A 102 -8.56 8.95 -4.51
CA ALA A 102 -8.15 8.20 -5.68
C ALA A 102 -6.61 8.15 -5.81
N LEU A 103 -6.09 7.00 -6.22
CA LEU A 103 -4.71 6.84 -6.66
C LEU A 103 -4.47 7.80 -7.83
N LYS A 104 -3.54 8.74 -7.64
CA LYS A 104 -3.14 9.72 -8.67
C LYS A 104 -2.25 9.07 -9.74
N ALA A 105 -2.76 8.05 -10.41
CA ALA A 105 -2.02 7.27 -11.40
C ALA A 105 -1.70 8.04 -12.69
N ASP A 106 -2.29 9.22 -12.89
CA ASP A 106 -1.97 10.11 -14.01
C ASP A 106 -0.48 10.43 -14.10
N ARG A 107 0.21 10.48 -12.95
CA ARG A 107 1.65 10.75 -12.89
C ARG A 107 2.52 9.53 -13.18
N TRP A 108 1.97 8.32 -13.21
CA TRP A 108 2.74 7.09 -13.48
C TRP A 108 3.24 7.00 -14.92
N LYS A 109 2.66 7.79 -15.84
CA LYS A 109 3.14 7.89 -17.23
C LYS A 109 4.39 8.76 -17.35
N SER A 110 4.75 9.51 -16.32
CA SER A 110 5.88 10.44 -16.37
C SER A 110 7.25 9.77 -16.22
N PHE A 111 7.33 8.56 -15.66
CA PHE A 111 8.60 7.90 -15.35
C PHE A 111 8.44 6.38 -15.21
N ASN A 112 9.57 5.68 -15.23
CA ASN A 112 9.68 4.27 -14.87
C ASN A 112 10.47 4.12 -13.56
N ALA A 113 10.26 3.02 -12.85
CA ALA A 113 10.94 2.76 -11.58
C ALA A 113 11.28 1.27 -11.39
N ASP A 114 12.36 1.01 -10.66
CA ASP A 114 12.72 -0.31 -10.12
C ASP A 114 13.43 -0.13 -8.77
N VAL A 115 12.63 -0.15 -7.70
CA VAL A 115 13.08 0.14 -6.34
C VAL A 115 12.79 -1.04 -5.44
N THR A 116 13.78 -1.52 -4.70
CA THR A 116 13.56 -2.48 -3.63
C THR A 116 13.43 -1.75 -2.30
N PHE A 117 12.40 -2.06 -1.54
CA PHE A 117 12.16 -1.54 -0.21
C PHE A 117 12.13 -2.69 0.81
N ASN A 118 12.89 -2.57 1.89
CA ASN A 118 12.91 -3.55 2.99
C ASN A 118 12.66 -2.85 4.33
N ALA A 119 11.66 -3.28 5.09
CA ALA A 119 11.44 -2.86 6.47
C ALA A 119 11.71 -4.04 7.43
N VAL A 120 12.57 -3.82 8.42
CA VAL A 120 12.99 -4.84 9.40
C VAL A 120 12.01 -4.96 10.56
N ARG A 121 11.32 -3.88 10.91
CA ARG A 121 10.26 -3.87 11.92
C ARG A 121 9.12 -2.98 11.47
N ILE A 122 7.89 -3.43 11.67
CA ILE A 122 6.69 -2.65 11.37
C ILE A 122 5.93 -2.35 12.66
N GLU A 123 5.57 -1.08 12.86
CA GLU A 123 4.81 -0.62 14.00
C GLU A 123 3.39 -0.17 13.62
N ARG A 124 2.55 -0.05 14.66
CA ARG A 124 1.14 0.37 14.58
C ARG A 124 0.27 -0.45 13.61
N ALA A 125 0.63 -1.72 13.41
CA ALA A 125 -0.15 -2.69 12.65
C ALA A 125 -1.33 -3.28 13.47
N LYS A 126 -2.27 -2.41 13.88
CA LYS A 126 -3.33 -2.76 14.85
C LYS A 126 -4.23 -3.94 14.45
N ALA A 127 -4.40 -4.20 13.15
CA ALA A 127 -5.30 -5.23 12.63
C ALA A 127 -4.60 -6.57 12.33
N LEU A 128 -3.27 -6.55 12.16
CA LEU A 128 -2.47 -7.71 11.75
C LEU A 128 -1.06 -7.47 12.27
N PRO A 129 -0.49 -8.32 13.16
CA PRO A 129 0.89 -8.17 13.60
C PRO A 129 1.81 -8.44 12.40
N LEU A 130 2.19 -7.36 11.73
CA LEU A 130 3.18 -7.34 10.67
C LEU A 130 4.54 -7.12 11.32
N ASP A 131 5.50 -7.98 11.02
CA ASP A 131 6.84 -7.91 11.59
C ASP A 131 7.82 -7.29 10.58
N GLN A 132 7.83 -7.80 9.35
CA GLN A 132 8.78 -7.43 8.30
C GLN A 132 8.07 -7.23 6.96
N LEU A 133 8.67 -6.42 6.09
CA LEU A 133 8.23 -6.23 4.71
C LEU A 133 9.43 -6.22 3.77
N LYS A 134 9.36 -7.00 2.70
CA LYS A 134 10.23 -6.87 1.54
C LYS A 134 9.38 -6.73 0.29
N VAL A 135 9.62 -5.66 -0.46
CA VAL A 135 8.91 -5.42 -1.71
C VAL A 135 9.85 -4.92 -2.79
N ARG A 136 9.69 -5.42 -4.02
CA ARG A 136 10.27 -4.79 -5.20
C ARG A 136 9.17 -4.10 -6.00
N ILE A 137 9.33 -2.80 -6.16
CA ILE A 137 8.40 -1.89 -6.80
C ILE A 137 8.92 -1.61 -8.21
N ARG A 138 8.22 -2.11 -9.22
CA ARG A 138 8.54 -1.85 -10.62
C ARG A 138 7.42 -1.04 -11.25
N LEU A 139 7.75 0.09 -11.85
CA LEU A 139 6.83 0.88 -12.68
C LEU A 139 7.37 0.89 -14.10
N GLN A 140 6.63 0.30 -15.02
CA GLN A 140 7.00 0.27 -16.44
C GLN A 140 5.79 0.67 -17.27
N ASP A 141 5.90 1.77 -18.01
CA ASP A 141 4.86 2.24 -18.94
C ASP A 141 3.48 2.36 -18.27
N ALA A 142 3.46 2.97 -17.07
CA ALA A 142 2.29 3.13 -16.20
C ALA A 142 1.67 1.82 -15.68
N VAL A 143 2.39 0.70 -15.73
CA VAL A 143 2.04 -0.54 -15.04
C VAL A 143 2.91 -0.69 -13.79
N LEU A 144 2.30 -0.55 -12.61
CA LEU A 144 2.95 -0.77 -11.33
C LEU A 144 2.85 -2.24 -10.94
N THR A 145 3.99 -2.85 -10.64
CA THR A 145 4.12 -4.24 -10.20
C THR A 145 4.86 -4.28 -8.86
N LEU A 146 4.25 -4.90 -7.85
CA LEU A 146 4.86 -5.22 -6.57
C LEU A 146 5.15 -6.73 -6.57
N ASP A 147 6.40 -7.10 -6.81
CA ASP A 147 6.80 -8.50 -6.98
C ASP A 147 8.31 -8.73 -6.71
N PRO A 148 8.67 -9.47 -5.65
CA PRO A 148 7.75 -10.04 -4.65
C PRO A 148 7.20 -8.95 -3.73
N LEU A 149 6.04 -9.21 -3.12
CA LEU A 149 5.54 -8.54 -1.93
C LEU A 149 5.53 -9.57 -0.80
N ASP A 150 6.53 -9.56 0.08
CA ASP A 150 6.70 -10.52 1.16
C ASP A 150 6.52 -9.81 2.51
N PHE A 151 5.58 -10.30 3.31
CA PHE A 151 5.43 -9.90 4.71
C PHE A 151 5.65 -11.10 5.63
N VAL A 152 6.36 -10.87 6.72
CA VAL A 152 6.31 -11.74 7.89
C VAL A 152 5.21 -11.22 8.79
N ALA A 153 4.28 -12.09 9.16
CA ALA A 153 3.17 -11.74 10.03
C ALA A 153 2.73 -12.94 10.85
N ALA A 154 2.40 -12.72 12.13
CA ALA A 154 1.81 -13.75 13.00
C ALA A 154 2.53 -15.12 12.94
N GLY A 155 3.87 -15.12 12.91
CA GLY A 155 4.70 -16.33 12.82
C GLY A 155 4.72 -17.06 11.47
N GLY A 156 4.05 -16.52 10.46
CA GLY A 156 4.00 -17.05 9.09
C GLY A 156 4.47 -16.04 8.04
N HIS A 157 4.22 -16.38 6.78
CA HIS A 157 4.56 -15.56 5.61
C HIS A 157 3.35 -15.28 4.73
N LEU A 158 3.29 -14.04 4.25
CA LEU A 158 2.34 -13.58 3.24
C LEU A 158 3.15 -13.16 2.01
N GLN A 159 3.08 -13.95 0.95
CA GLN A 159 3.78 -13.69 -0.30
C GLN A 159 2.77 -13.30 -1.36
N GLY A 160 2.98 -12.18 -2.03
CA GLY A 160 2.05 -11.70 -3.03
C GLY A 160 2.70 -11.08 -4.24
N VAL A 161 1.88 -10.97 -5.28
CA VAL A 161 2.13 -10.19 -6.48
C VAL A 161 0.95 -9.28 -6.69
N ILE A 162 1.20 -7.97 -6.78
CA ILE A 162 0.17 -6.97 -7.08
C ILE A 162 0.54 -6.27 -8.38
N VAL A 163 -0.41 -6.17 -9.31
CA VAL A 163 -0.25 -5.45 -10.57
C VAL A 163 -1.37 -4.43 -10.70
N LEU A 164 -1.01 -3.17 -10.92
CA LEU A 164 -1.92 -2.06 -11.18
C LEU A 164 -1.59 -1.47 -12.56
N ASP A 165 -2.49 -1.64 -13.52
CA ASP A 165 -2.35 -1.15 -14.90
C ASP A 165 -3.13 0.16 -15.07
N ALA A 166 -2.40 1.27 -15.15
CA ALA A 166 -2.93 2.62 -15.32
C ALA A 166 -2.82 3.15 -16.75
N ARG A 167 -2.67 2.26 -17.76
CA ARG A 167 -2.66 2.69 -19.17
C ARG A 167 -4.02 3.22 -19.62
N GLN A 168 -5.09 2.70 -19.02
CA GLN A 168 -6.49 3.09 -19.23
C GLN A 168 -6.95 4.12 -18.18
N PRO A 169 -8.04 4.88 -18.42
CA PRO A 169 -8.57 5.86 -17.46
C PRO A 169 -8.99 5.26 -16.10
N LEU A 170 -9.40 3.99 -16.11
CA LEU A 170 -9.68 3.20 -14.91
C LEU A 170 -8.54 2.21 -14.69
N ILE A 171 -7.88 2.27 -13.53
CA ILE A 171 -6.81 1.35 -13.18
C ILE A 171 -7.37 -0.06 -13.10
N ARG A 172 -6.73 -1.02 -13.77
CA ARG A 172 -7.01 -2.46 -13.60
C ARG A 172 -6.08 -3.03 -12.56
N ALA A 173 -6.63 -3.64 -11.53
CA ALA A 173 -5.88 -4.23 -10.43
C ALA A 173 -5.99 -5.75 -10.45
N SER A 174 -4.87 -6.43 -10.23
CA SER A 174 -4.86 -7.86 -9.89
C SER A 174 -3.90 -8.12 -8.75
N ALA A 175 -4.33 -8.95 -7.80
CA ALA A 175 -3.50 -9.37 -6.68
C ALA A 175 -3.58 -10.89 -6.54
N THR A 176 -2.44 -11.55 -6.38
CA THR A 176 -2.35 -12.94 -5.94
C THR A 176 -1.59 -12.93 -4.63
N VAL A 177 -2.16 -13.47 -3.56
CA VAL A 177 -1.54 -13.53 -2.24
C VAL A 177 -1.60 -14.96 -1.74
N GLN A 178 -0.45 -15.51 -1.37
CA GLN A 178 -0.28 -16.80 -0.74
C GLN A 178 0.02 -16.60 0.73
N VAL A 179 -0.71 -17.31 1.56
CA VAL A 179 -0.56 -17.36 3.01
C VAL A 179 0.05 -18.70 3.36
N LYS A 180 1.15 -18.68 4.12
CA LYS A 180 1.83 -19.89 4.59
C LYS A 180 2.05 -19.80 6.09
N LYS A 181 1.61 -20.84 6.82
CA LYS A 181 1.85 -21.03 8.27
C LYS A 181 1.45 -19.83 9.14
N LEU A 182 0.36 -19.15 8.77
CA LEU A 182 -0.11 -18.00 9.54
C LEU A 182 -0.80 -18.49 10.81
N LEU A 183 -0.30 -18.14 12.00
CA LEU A 183 -0.84 -18.63 13.26
C LEU A 183 -2.10 -17.84 13.64
N LEU A 184 -3.27 -18.49 13.64
CA LEU A 184 -4.55 -17.83 13.94
C LEU A 184 -4.58 -17.20 15.34
N GLY A 185 -3.91 -17.81 16.32
CA GLY A 185 -3.83 -17.29 17.68
C GLY A 185 -3.08 -15.96 17.76
N ALA A 186 -2.08 -15.75 16.91
CA ALA A 186 -1.34 -14.49 16.86
C ALA A 186 -2.11 -13.38 16.12
N LEU A 187 -3.04 -13.72 15.23
CA LEU A 187 -3.91 -12.73 14.57
C LEU A 187 -4.94 -12.13 15.52
N PHE A 188 -5.40 -12.91 16.49
CA PHE A 188 -6.46 -12.53 17.41
C PHE A 188 -6.00 -12.69 18.87
N PRO A 189 -5.06 -11.85 19.33
CA PRO A 189 -4.45 -11.98 20.65
C PRO A 189 -5.44 -11.74 21.81
N THR A 190 -6.61 -11.17 21.52
CA THR A 190 -7.68 -10.91 22.49
C THR A 190 -8.64 -12.09 22.68
N LEU A 191 -8.53 -13.15 21.89
CA LEU A 191 -9.31 -14.37 22.10
C LEU A 191 -8.64 -15.22 23.18
N ASP A 192 -9.44 -15.77 24.09
CA ASP A 192 -8.95 -16.67 25.13
C ASP A 192 -8.55 -18.03 24.49
N LEU A 193 -7.27 -18.14 24.12
CA LEU A 193 -6.72 -19.26 23.35
C LEU A 193 -6.66 -20.57 24.13
N THR A 194 -6.97 -20.54 25.44
CA THR A 194 -6.90 -21.70 26.35
C THR A 194 -7.93 -22.80 26.04
N LYS A 195 -8.94 -22.53 25.19
CA LYS A 195 -10.02 -23.49 24.86
C LYS A 195 -10.12 -23.87 23.38
N THR A 196 -9.24 -23.36 22.51
CA THR A 196 -9.37 -23.57 21.05
C THR A 196 -8.03 -24.02 20.47
N SER A 197 -8.04 -25.08 19.67
CA SER A 197 -6.85 -25.47 18.90
C SER A 197 -6.41 -24.32 18.01
N VAL A 198 -5.16 -23.87 18.20
CA VAL A 198 -4.52 -22.83 17.39
C VAL A 198 -4.14 -23.45 16.05
N GLY A 199 -5.02 -23.31 15.06
CA GLY A 199 -4.77 -23.80 13.70
C GLY A 199 -3.81 -22.90 12.93
N GLU A 200 -3.05 -23.51 12.02
CA GLU A 200 -2.32 -22.78 10.98
C GLU A 200 -3.25 -22.47 9.81
N LEU A 201 -3.19 -21.24 9.30
CA LEU A 201 -3.84 -20.87 8.06
C LEU A 201 -2.85 -20.95 6.90
N ASN A 202 -3.23 -21.71 5.88
CA ASN A 202 -2.58 -21.74 4.57
C ASN A 202 -3.65 -21.47 3.51
N GLY A 203 -3.28 -20.75 2.46
CA GLY A 203 -4.23 -20.46 1.40
C GLY A 203 -3.69 -19.58 0.30
N GLU A 204 -4.47 -19.45 -0.76
CA GLU A 204 -4.20 -18.52 -1.84
C GLU A 204 -5.45 -17.72 -2.13
N VAL A 205 -5.28 -16.41 -2.27
CA VAL A 205 -6.34 -15.47 -2.61
C VAL A 205 -5.96 -14.79 -3.92
N ARG A 206 -6.86 -14.84 -4.89
CA ARG A 206 -6.73 -14.12 -6.16
C ARG A 206 -7.85 -13.09 -6.26
N LEU A 207 -7.46 -11.83 -6.42
CA LEU A 207 -8.37 -10.70 -6.56
C LEU A 207 -8.16 -10.02 -7.90
N LYS A 208 -9.25 -9.60 -8.53
CA LYS A 208 -9.25 -8.72 -9.70
C LYS A 208 -10.24 -7.59 -9.46
N GLY A 209 -9.86 -6.37 -9.83
CA GLY A 209 -10.67 -5.19 -9.66
C GLY A 209 -10.38 -4.15 -10.74
N GLN A 210 -11.27 -3.16 -10.84
CA GLN A 210 -11.05 -1.98 -11.67
C GLN A 210 -11.55 -0.76 -10.91
N GLY A 211 -10.79 0.33 -10.95
CA GLY A 211 -11.13 1.56 -10.26
C GLY A 211 -9.90 2.33 -9.82
N ASN A 212 -10.07 3.63 -9.64
CA ASN A 212 -8.98 4.51 -9.23
C ASN A 212 -8.87 4.63 -7.71
N SER A 213 -9.64 3.85 -6.96
CA SER A 213 -9.60 3.80 -5.50
C SER A 213 -9.51 2.37 -5.00
N VAL A 214 -8.97 2.20 -3.78
CA VAL A 214 -8.90 0.90 -3.10
C VAL A 214 -10.23 0.61 -2.38
N ASN A 215 -11.36 0.84 -3.07
CA ASN A 215 -12.67 0.56 -2.51
C ASN A 215 -13.00 -0.94 -2.65
N ILE A 216 -12.87 -1.70 -1.57
CA ILE A 216 -13.41 -3.06 -1.57
C ILE A 216 -14.92 -2.95 -1.35
N ARG A 217 -15.70 -3.00 -2.43
CA ARG A 217 -17.15 -3.18 -2.35
C ARG A 217 -17.47 -4.66 -2.19
N TRP A 218 -17.71 -5.10 -0.95
CA TRP A 218 -18.29 -6.42 -0.68
C TRP A 218 -19.71 -6.48 -1.29
N PRO A 219 -20.09 -7.53 -2.04
CA PRO A 219 -21.46 -7.66 -2.50
C PRO A 219 -22.38 -7.87 -1.29
N ALA A 220 -23.10 -6.82 -0.91
CA ALA A 220 -24.17 -6.92 0.05
C ALA A 220 -25.24 -7.85 -0.53
N ARG A 221 -25.34 -9.07 0.00
CA ARG A 221 -26.50 -9.95 -0.26
C ARG A 221 -27.74 -9.23 0.24
N ARG A 222 -28.50 -8.61 -0.68
CA ARG A 222 -29.83 -8.10 -0.37
C ARG A 222 -30.72 -9.30 -0.07
N ARG A 223 -31.02 -9.55 1.22
CA ARG A 223 -32.19 -10.37 1.56
C ARG A 223 -33.42 -9.55 1.17
N ARG A 224 -34.08 -9.93 0.08
CA ARG A 224 -35.42 -9.45 -0.25
C ARG A 224 -36.38 -10.23 0.65
N ALA A 225 -36.85 -9.60 1.73
CA ALA A 225 -38.02 -10.11 2.45
C ALA A 225 -39.26 -9.74 1.62
N SER A 226 -39.84 -10.73 0.96
CA SER A 226 -41.17 -10.63 0.35
C SER A 226 -42.18 -10.92 1.45
N GLY A 227 -42.76 -9.86 2.02
CA GLY A 227 -43.92 -9.96 2.90
C GLY A 227 -45.18 -9.99 2.04
N ASN A 228 -45.80 -11.16 1.94
CA ASN A 228 -47.13 -11.35 1.37
C ASN A 228 -48.06 -11.72 2.54
N GLY A 229 -49.10 -10.94 2.81
CA GLY A 229 -50.00 -11.21 3.93
C GLY A 229 -51.07 -10.15 4.10
N GLN A 230 -52.22 -10.41 3.49
CA GLN A 230 -53.46 -9.65 3.56
C GLN A 230 -54.05 -9.60 4.98
N GLY A 231 -54.79 -8.53 5.27
CA GLY A 231 -56.18 -8.65 5.75
C GLY A 231 -56.47 -8.68 7.26
N LYS A 232 -57.04 -7.57 7.74
CA LYS A 232 -58.25 -7.46 8.58
C LYS A 232 -58.26 -7.95 10.06
N SER A 233 -58.45 -6.93 10.92
CA SER A 233 -59.58 -6.73 11.88
C SER A 233 -59.56 -7.40 13.27
N ALA A 234 -59.79 -6.51 14.27
CA ALA A 234 -60.50 -6.67 15.56
C ALA A 234 -59.86 -7.59 16.62
N VAL A 235 -60.06 -7.45 17.94
CA VAL A 235 -60.61 -6.49 18.91
C VAL A 235 -60.15 -7.07 20.28
N CYS A 236 -59.84 -6.20 21.23
CA CYS A 236 -59.48 -6.42 22.64
C CYS A 236 -58.13 -7.12 22.95
#